data_AF-A0A1F3BI48-F1
#
_entry.id   AF-A0A1F3BI48-F1
#
_cell.length_a   1.000
_cell.length_b   1.000
_cell.length_c   1.000
_cell.angle_alpha   90.00
_cell.angle_beta   90.00
_cell.angle_gamma   90.00
#
_symmetry.space_group_name_H-M   'P 1'
#
loop_
_entity.id
_entity.type
_entity.pdbx_description
1 polymer ?
#
loop_
_entity_poly.entity_id
_entity_poly.type
_entity_poly.pdbx_seq_one_letter_code
_entity_poly.pdbx_strand_id
1 'polypeptide(L)'
;MNNKTKHINAIALVVTFFLAITSSSFSQNWKPINKGDIYNFKIDTNTIITNTIWVDSVSTNGNDSIYHLNRIAHECDTCNIPYYSPILNINYPQFLQKKVRFRDNGIFIFSDTSTFVLKSLANINDTWIFDTINNINATISSQYSASYFGITDSFKTILLSTGDTIVLSKSFGIIQFPYHYNSDIYYKLFGIENRNLGIKVPNFWDIFNFNVGDVFQYKGSSGNPGGNDFWTYKFIINSKSTTDSSYIYNISYYTNYFGFWDPSTYHYEHAGDSTIIFTDSLNHSANKFNNEPTKPCWIFNCKYSIYYDFNCFEMWEHENIYFSKTEYISCNTNEIIKSRNENVYITNYDSTLNYNGYQTTLTNYSLGLGAIYSSFMFFENGGSETLEGYIKNGDTKGTVSTDGIILSRNLKEQKNYTVNIFPNPAKDFIEIEFLDNYKIASGTIILTNINGSEIKKQQFDSMKTKVNISELNDGIYIIKIISEQGITLKKLIIQK
;
A
#
# COMPACT_ATOMS: atom_id res chain seq x y z
N MET A 1 -79.51 -22.30 17.72
CA MET A 1 -79.05 -23.40 16.83
C MET A 1 -78.06 -22.84 15.82
N ASN A 2 -76.94 -23.53 15.67
CA ASN A 2 -75.80 -23.34 14.75
C ASN A 2 -74.87 -22.14 15.04
N ASN A 3 -73.90 -22.29 15.95
CA ASN A 3 -72.53 -22.83 15.78
C ASN A 3 -71.56 -21.95 14.98
N LYS A 4 -70.75 -21.15 15.70
CA LYS A 4 -69.28 -21.26 15.79
C LYS A 4 -68.71 -20.06 16.58
N THR A 5 -68.53 -20.17 17.89
CA THR A 5 -67.26 -20.36 18.62
C THR A 5 -66.11 -19.39 18.29
N LYS A 6 -65.82 -18.54 19.30
CA LYS A 6 -64.50 -18.20 19.88
C LYS A 6 -63.37 -17.77 18.93
N HIS A 7 -63.02 -16.48 19.00
CA HIS A 7 -61.67 -16.00 19.40
C HIS A 7 -61.57 -14.48 19.21
N ILE A 8 -62.07 -13.70 20.18
CA ILE A 8 -61.71 -12.28 20.32
C ILE A 8 -61.60 -12.04 21.83
N ASN A 9 -60.36 -12.03 22.32
CA ASN A 9 -59.88 -11.38 23.56
C ASN A 9 -58.49 -11.93 23.90
N ALA A 10 -57.48 -11.47 23.16
CA ALA A 10 -56.06 -11.57 23.53
C ALA A 10 -55.27 -10.50 22.77
N ILE A 11 -55.73 -9.25 22.83
CA ILE A 11 -55.01 -8.07 22.30
C ILE A 11 -54.95 -7.06 23.43
N ALA A 12 -54.06 -7.29 24.40
CA ALA A 12 -53.56 -6.29 25.35
C ALA A 12 -52.61 -6.94 26.39
N LEU A 13 -51.51 -7.60 25.96
CA LEU A 13 -50.40 -7.89 26.91
C LEU A 13 -49.06 -8.35 26.27
N VAL A 14 -48.66 -7.89 25.07
CA VAL A 14 -47.35 -8.31 24.48
C VAL A 14 -46.60 -7.17 23.77
N VAL A 15 -46.75 -5.92 24.21
CA VAL A 15 -46.01 -4.76 23.61
C VAL A 15 -45.04 -4.11 24.60
N THR A 16 -44.47 -4.88 25.52
CA THR A 16 -43.42 -4.35 26.44
C THR A 16 -42.30 -5.35 26.63
N PHE A 17 -41.82 -5.96 25.55
CA PHE A 17 -40.66 -6.85 25.61
C PHE A 17 -39.91 -6.93 24.27
N PHE A 18 -39.56 -5.80 23.65
CA PHE A 18 -38.58 -5.79 22.53
C PHE A 18 -37.92 -4.41 22.37
N LEU A 19 -37.33 -3.90 23.45
CA LEU A 19 -36.32 -2.85 23.44
C LEU A 19 -35.16 -3.22 24.37
N ALA A 20 -34.79 -4.51 24.37
CA ALA A 20 -33.43 -4.91 24.67
C ALA A 20 -32.65 -4.78 23.36
N ILE A 21 -32.28 -3.54 23.02
CA ILE A 21 -31.07 -3.34 22.21
C ILE A 21 -30.00 -4.10 23.00
N THR A 22 -29.46 -5.13 22.39
CA THR A 22 -28.37 -5.93 22.92
C THR A 22 -27.22 -4.99 23.22
N SER A 23 -27.18 -4.45 24.44
CA SER A 23 -25.96 -4.00 25.06
C SER A 23 -25.14 -5.28 25.18
N SER A 24 -24.28 -5.52 24.20
CA SER A 24 -23.20 -6.48 24.29
C SER A 24 -22.49 -6.16 25.59
N SER A 25 -22.82 -6.88 26.66
CA SER A 25 -22.20 -6.69 27.95
C SER A 25 -20.80 -7.27 27.83
N PHE A 26 -19.89 -6.49 27.26
CA PHE A 26 -18.47 -6.77 27.27
C PHE A 26 -17.98 -6.55 28.70
N SER A 27 -18.38 -7.44 29.61
CA SER A 27 -17.93 -7.38 30.99
C SER A 27 -16.64 -8.18 31.10
N GLN A 28 -15.52 -7.51 30.82
CA GLN A 28 -14.22 -8.05 31.22
C GLN A 28 -13.93 -7.89 32.70
N ASN A 29 -14.82 -7.21 33.43
CA ASN A 29 -14.80 -7.03 34.88
C ASN A 29 -13.41 -6.63 35.41
N TRP A 30 -12.93 -5.48 34.95
CA TRP A 30 -11.63 -4.91 35.34
C TRP A 30 -10.40 -5.74 34.96
N LYS A 31 -10.54 -6.80 34.14
CA LYS A 31 -9.36 -7.47 33.58
C LYS A 31 -8.54 -6.48 32.73
N PRO A 32 -7.21 -6.38 32.89
CA PRO A 32 -6.38 -5.50 32.07
C PRO A 32 -6.43 -5.81 30.57
N ILE A 33 -6.54 -7.11 30.25
CA ILE A 33 -6.62 -7.67 28.90
C ILE A 33 -7.50 -8.93 28.93
N ASN A 34 -8.15 -9.27 27.81
CA ASN A 34 -8.85 -10.56 27.66
C ASN A 34 -8.27 -11.41 26.56
N LYS A 35 -8.45 -12.71 26.74
CA LYS A 35 -8.32 -13.67 25.66
C LYS A 35 -9.38 -13.38 24.59
N GLY A 36 -8.94 -13.30 23.33
CA GLY A 36 -9.82 -13.11 22.18
C GLY A 36 -10.00 -11.66 21.75
N ASP A 37 -9.42 -10.68 22.45
CA ASP A 37 -9.35 -9.30 21.98
C ASP A 37 -7.97 -8.99 21.38
N ILE A 38 -7.94 -8.07 20.43
CA ILE A 38 -6.74 -7.45 19.86
C ILE A 38 -6.81 -5.97 20.19
N TYR A 39 -5.87 -5.49 21.03
CA TYR A 39 -5.86 -4.13 21.57
C TYR A 39 -4.86 -3.26 20.82
N ASN A 40 -5.31 -2.15 20.24
CA ASN A 40 -4.49 -1.20 19.52
C ASN A 40 -4.15 0.00 20.41
N PHE A 41 -2.88 0.14 20.74
CA PHE A 41 -2.33 1.23 21.54
C PHE A 41 -1.49 2.18 20.69
N LYS A 42 -1.49 3.45 21.10
CA LYS A 42 -0.68 4.51 20.50
C LYS A 42 0.06 5.28 21.59
N ILE A 43 1.34 5.53 21.37
CA ILE A 43 2.11 6.49 22.17
C ILE A 43 1.56 7.90 21.89
N ASP A 44 1.32 8.70 22.93
CA ASP A 44 0.68 10.03 22.82
C ASP A 44 1.30 10.97 21.79
N THR A 45 2.61 10.88 21.58
CA THR A 45 3.35 11.70 20.61
C THR A 45 3.23 11.22 19.16
N ASN A 46 2.66 10.03 18.94
CA ASN A 46 2.60 9.38 17.65
C ASN A 46 1.23 9.56 16.99
N THR A 47 1.22 9.52 15.66
CA THR A 47 0.01 9.67 14.84
C THR A 47 -0.64 8.34 14.48
N ILE A 48 0.07 7.23 14.69
CA ILE A 48 -0.26 5.88 14.23
C ILE A 48 -0.34 4.90 15.41
N ILE A 49 -0.99 3.75 15.21
CA ILE A 49 -0.96 2.66 16.21
C ILE A 49 0.47 2.15 16.33
N THR A 50 1.03 2.24 17.54
CA THR A 50 2.43 1.87 17.80
C THR A 50 2.56 0.44 18.30
N ASN A 51 1.52 -0.07 18.98
CA ASN A 51 1.55 -1.36 19.65
C ASN A 51 0.20 -2.04 19.48
N THR A 52 0.22 -3.30 19.05
CA THR A 52 -0.97 -4.15 19.03
C THR A 52 -0.74 -5.35 19.93
N ILE A 53 -1.56 -5.49 20.96
CA ILE A 53 -1.41 -6.51 22.00
C ILE A 53 -2.57 -7.49 21.96
N TRP A 54 -2.27 -8.79 21.96
CA TRP A 54 -3.26 -9.85 22.14
C TRP A 54 -2.68 -11.02 22.95
N VAL A 55 -3.57 -11.88 23.42
CA VAL A 55 -3.19 -13.16 24.05
C VAL A 55 -2.95 -14.19 22.96
N ASP A 56 -1.69 -14.54 22.74
CA ASP A 56 -1.21 -15.53 21.77
C ASP A 56 -1.56 -16.96 22.21
N SER A 57 -1.28 -17.29 23.48
CA SER A 57 -1.59 -18.61 24.04
C SER A 57 -1.89 -18.54 25.53
N VAL A 58 -2.49 -19.63 26.06
CA VAL A 58 -2.84 -19.75 27.47
C VAL A 58 -2.27 -21.04 28.02
N SER A 59 -1.62 -20.96 29.18
CA SER A 59 -1.18 -22.13 29.94
C SER A 59 -1.67 -22.02 31.39
N THR A 60 -1.67 -23.12 32.11
CA THR A 60 -2.04 -23.16 33.54
C THR A 60 -0.83 -23.54 34.39
N ASN A 61 -0.74 -22.98 35.59
CA ASN A 61 0.23 -23.37 36.61
C ASN A 61 -0.51 -23.53 37.94
N GLY A 62 -0.86 -24.77 38.29
CA GLY A 62 -1.81 -25.04 39.38
C GLY A 62 -3.18 -24.45 39.04
N ASN A 63 -3.73 -23.66 39.96
CA ASN A 63 -5.01 -22.95 39.76
C ASN A 63 -4.84 -21.62 39.00
N ASP A 64 -3.61 -21.13 38.83
CA ASP A 64 -3.36 -19.86 38.15
C ASP A 64 -3.36 -20.08 36.63
N SER A 65 -4.00 -19.19 35.90
CA SER A 65 -3.92 -19.13 34.44
C SER A 65 -2.90 -18.07 34.01
N ILE A 66 -2.12 -18.41 32.99
CA ILE A 66 -1.05 -17.59 32.44
C ILE A 66 -1.40 -17.30 30.99
N TYR A 67 -1.56 -16.02 30.67
CA TYR A 67 -1.66 -15.53 29.31
C TYR A 67 -0.25 -15.24 28.79
N HIS A 68 0.06 -15.78 27.63
CA HIS A 68 1.26 -15.42 26.87
C HIS A 68 0.84 -14.40 25.82
N LEU A 69 1.48 -13.24 25.84
CA LEU A 69 1.21 -12.13 24.93
C LEU A 69 2.06 -12.25 23.68
N ASN A 70 1.58 -11.64 22.60
CA ASN A 70 2.30 -11.59 21.34
C ASN A 70 3.65 -10.87 21.46
N ARG A 71 4.59 -11.31 20.63
CA ARG A 71 5.97 -10.86 20.61
C ARG A 71 6.20 -9.96 19.41
N ILE A 72 7.23 -9.13 19.50
CA ILE A 72 7.66 -8.26 18.41
C ILE A 72 9.13 -8.50 18.06
N ALA A 73 9.50 -8.08 16.85
CA ALA A 73 10.87 -7.85 16.43
C ALA A 73 11.38 -6.53 17.02
N HIS A 74 12.62 -6.53 17.47
CA HIS A 74 13.32 -5.33 17.93
C HIS A 74 14.76 -5.36 17.44
N GLU A 75 15.34 -4.21 17.10
CA GLU A 75 16.74 -4.12 16.73
C GLU A 75 17.65 -4.57 17.89
N CYS A 76 18.71 -5.29 17.56
CA CYS A 76 19.66 -5.78 18.54
C CYS A 76 20.79 -4.77 18.72
N ASP A 77 20.64 -3.91 19.73
CA ASP A 77 21.59 -2.83 20.05
C ASP A 77 22.97 -3.35 20.50
N THR A 78 23.06 -4.64 20.88
CA THR A 78 24.31 -5.28 21.33
C THR A 78 24.93 -6.19 20.26
N CYS A 79 24.25 -6.41 19.14
CA CYS A 79 24.73 -7.33 18.12
C CYS A 79 25.64 -6.59 17.13
N ASN A 80 26.94 -6.65 17.38
CA ASN A 80 27.94 -6.02 16.54
C ASN A 80 28.30 -6.94 15.36
N ILE A 81 27.80 -6.65 14.15
CA ILE A 81 28.36 -7.23 12.90
C ILE A 81 28.88 -6.12 11.97
N PRO A 82 29.97 -6.37 11.23
CA PRO A 82 30.66 -5.31 10.51
C PRO A 82 30.02 -4.87 9.18
N TYR A 83 28.89 -5.43 8.75
CA TYR A 83 28.35 -5.17 7.41
C TYR A 83 26.81 -5.09 7.33
N TYR A 84 26.34 -3.90 6.93
CA TYR A 84 25.12 -3.53 6.19
C TYR A 84 23.71 -3.96 6.60
N SER A 85 23.43 -4.58 7.75
CA SER A 85 22.03 -4.76 8.17
C SER A 85 21.77 -4.85 9.67
N PRO A 86 20.61 -4.35 10.15
CA PRO A 86 20.20 -4.48 11.54
C PRO A 86 19.90 -5.95 11.87
N ILE A 87 20.47 -6.46 12.95
CA ILE A 87 20.03 -7.73 13.53
C ILE A 87 18.74 -7.48 14.29
N LEU A 88 17.73 -8.32 14.06
CA LEU A 88 16.48 -8.28 14.80
C LEU A 88 16.40 -9.45 15.80
N ASN A 89 16.00 -9.13 17.03
CA ASN A 89 15.52 -10.10 18.00
C ASN A 89 14.00 -10.20 17.87
N ILE A 90 13.51 -11.35 17.39
CA ILE A 90 12.10 -11.61 17.07
C ILE A 90 11.26 -12.11 18.26
N ASN A 91 11.86 -12.18 19.45
CA ASN A 91 11.21 -12.65 20.67
C ASN A 91 11.29 -11.57 21.74
N TYR A 92 10.94 -10.33 21.38
CA TYR A 92 10.95 -9.19 22.30
C TYR A 92 9.56 -8.96 22.92
N PRO A 93 9.46 -8.64 24.23
CA PRO A 93 8.20 -8.24 24.84
C PRO A 93 7.71 -6.88 24.32
N GLN A 94 6.42 -6.62 24.46
CA GLN A 94 5.88 -5.26 24.41
C GLN A 94 5.79 -4.66 25.83
N PHE A 95 5.19 -3.47 25.99
CA PHE A 95 5.13 -2.78 27.28
C PHE A 95 4.38 -3.55 28.39
N LEU A 96 3.52 -4.51 28.03
CA LEU A 96 2.87 -5.43 28.97
C LEU A 96 3.62 -6.76 29.18
N GLN A 97 4.92 -6.81 28.88
CA GLN A 97 5.73 -8.02 29.01
C GLN A 97 5.22 -9.19 28.13
N LYS A 98 5.81 -10.38 28.26
CA LYS A 98 5.36 -11.57 27.52
C LYS A 98 4.32 -12.39 28.25
N LYS A 99 4.24 -12.30 29.57
CA LYS A 99 3.39 -13.17 30.38
C LYS A 99 2.57 -12.38 31.36
N VAL A 100 1.30 -12.76 31.51
CA VAL A 100 0.40 -12.25 32.53
C VAL A 100 -0.16 -13.42 33.31
N ARG A 101 0.24 -13.55 34.57
CA ARG A 101 -0.37 -14.50 35.50
C ARG A 101 -1.49 -13.81 36.25
N PHE A 102 -2.71 -14.32 36.14
CA PHE A 102 -3.84 -13.79 36.89
C PHE A 102 -4.26 -14.72 38.02
N ARG A 103 -4.67 -14.13 39.14
CA ARG A 103 -5.20 -14.81 40.33
C ARG A 103 -6.65 -14.40 40.55
N ASP A 104 -7.42 -15.28 41.19
CA ASP A 104 -8.87 -15.12 41.40
C ASP A 104 -9.27 -13.86 42.21
N ASN A 105 -8.31 -13.21 42.87
CA ASN A 105 -8.51 -11.97 43.62
C ASN A 105 -8.23 -10.69 42.80
N GLY A 106 -8.15 -10.77 41.47
CA GLY A 106 -7.95 -9.61 40.61
C GLY A 106 -6.51 -9.07 40.60
N ILE A 107 -5.55 -9.89 41.04
CA ILE A 107 -4.12 -9.61 40.95
C ILE A 107 -3.59 -10.16 39.63
N PHE A 108 -2.95 -9.28 38.86
CA PHE A 108 -2.30 -9.56 37.59
C PHE A 108 -0.81 -9.28 37.71
N ILE A 109 0.01 -10.28 37.42
CA ILE A 109 1.47 -10.20 37.50
C ILE A 109 2.00 -10.30 36.07
N PHE A 110 2.58 -9.22 35.59
CA PHE A 110 3.19 -9.11 34.26
C PHE A 110 4.68 -9.38 34.38
N SER A 111 5.25 -10.23 33.53
CA SER A 111 6.64 -10.65 33.65
C SER A 111 7.30 -11.02 32.32
N ASP A 112 8.51 -10.53 32.07
CA ASP A 112 9.48 -11.04 31.09
C ASP A 112 10.88 -10.43 31.34
N THR A 113 11.10 -9.19 30.89
CA THR A 113 12.35 -8.43 31.12
C THR A 113 12.28 -7.63 32.42
N SER A 114 11.08 -7.28 32.85
CA SER A 114 10.77 -6.72 34.18
C SER A 114 9.53 -7.40 34.75
N THR A 115 9.18 -7.07 36.00
CA THR A 115 7.94 -7.57 36.64
C THR A 115 7.19 -6.44 37.31
N PHE A 116 5.89 -6.34 37.02
CA PHE A 116 4.99 -5.41 37.69
C PHE A 116 3.62 -6.03 38.00
N VAL A 117 2.93 -5.46 38.98
CA VAL A 117 1.68 -6.00 39.53
C VAL A 117 0.53 -5.01 39.42
N LEU A 118 -0.57 -5.41 38.80
CA LEU A 118 -1.83 -4.67 38.81
C LEU A 118 -2.85 -5.35 39.72
N LYS A 119 -3.45 -4.59 40.64
CA LYS A 119 -4.58 -5.03 41.47
C LYS A 119 -5.88 -4.40 40.99
N SER A 120 -6.48 -4.99 39.96
CA SER A 120 -7.67 -4.45 39.27
C SER A 120 -8.92 -4.29 40.17
N LEU A 121 -9.06 -5.16 41.17
CA LEU A 121 -10.20 -5.18 42.11
C LEU A 121 -9.91 -4.46 43.42
N ALA A 122 -8.75 -3.80 43.56
CA ALA A 122 -8.44 -2.98 44.73
C ALA A 122 -9.41 -1.79 44.86
N ASN A 123 -9.66 -1.36 46.10
CA ASN A 123 -10.52 -0.23 46.44
C ASN A 123 -9.77 1.09 46.35
N ILE A 124 -10.50 2.21 46.33
CA ILE A 124 -9.92 3.55 46.41
C ILE A 124 -9.03 3.66 47.66
N ASN A 125 -7.85 4.26 47.51
CA ASN A 125 -6.79 4.40 48.51
C ASN A 125 -6.02 3.11 48.87
N ASP A 126 -6.38 1.94 48.30
CA ASP A 126 -5.53 0.76 48.45
C ASP A 126 -4.19 0.99 47.76
N THR A 127 -3.11 0.70 48.48
CA THR A 127 -1.72 0.85 48.00
C THR A 127 -1.02 -0.50 47.93
N TRP A 128 -0.17 -0.70 46.92
CA TRP A 128 0.71 -1.87 46.83
C TRP A 128 2.01 -1.54 46.11
N ILE A 129 3.02 -2.41 46.28
CA ILE A 129 4.25 -2.34 45.49
C ILE A 129 3.92 -2.80 44.07
N PHE A 130 3.98 -1.86 43.12
CA PHE A 130 3.71 -2.08 41.71
C PHE A 130 4.91 -2.73 41.02
N ASP A 131 6.10 -2.16 41.20
CA ASP A 131 7.36 -2.63 40.63
C ASP A 131 8.40 -2.68 41.75
N THR A 132 8.81 -3.89 42.11
CA THR A 132 9.74 -4.12 43.24
C THR A 132 11.16 -3.72 42.90
N ILE A 133 11.57 -3.80 41.63
CA ILE A 133 12.94 -3.49 41.21
C ILE A 133 13.18 -1.98 41.27
N ASN A 134 12.20 -1.21 40.76
CA ASN A 134 12.26 0.24 40.76
C ASN A 134 11.68 0.90 42.03
N ASN A 135 11.23 0.08 43.00
CA ASN A 135 10.59 0.52 44.24
C ASN A 135 9.42 1.50 44.02
N ILE A 136 8.55 1.18 43.05
CA ILE A 136 7.40 2.01 42.69
C ILE A 136 6.15 1.47 43.39
N ASN A 137 5.45 2.34 44.10
CA ASN A 137 4.15 2.04 44.68
C ASN A 137 3.03 2.50 43.75
N ALA A 138 1.91 1.78 43.78
CA ALA A 138 0.67 2.16 43.10
C ALA A 138 -0.45 2.32 44.13
N THR A 139 -1.30 3.33 43.92
CA THR A 139 -2.47 3.60 44.74
C THR A 139 -3.68 3.83 43.83
N ILE A 140 -4.85 3.26 44.14
CA ILE A 140 -6.09 3.65 43.45
C ILE A 140 -6.47 5.06 43.90
N SER A 141 -6.27 6.06 43.04
CA SER A 141 -6.51 7.46 43.38
C SER A 141 -7.96 7.89 43.14
N SER A 142 -8.64 7.31 42.16
CA SER A 142 -10.03 7.63 41.87
C SER A 142 -10.76 6.49 41.17
N GLN A 143 -12.09 6.50 41.29
CA GLN A 143 -13.00 5.68 40.50
C GLN A 143 -14.15 6.57 40.02
N TYR A 144 -14.45 6.53 38.73
CA TYR A 144 -15.42 7.42 38.09
C TYR A 144 -16.13 6.73 36.92
N SER A 145 -17.21 7.34 36.44
CA SER A 145 -17.89 6.91 35.22
C SER A 145 -17.63 7.92 34.11
N ALA A 146 -17.32 7.42 32.91
CA ALA A 146 -17.07 8.25 31.73
C ALA A 146 -17.53 7.50 30.47
N SER A 147 -17.56 8.18 29.32
CA SER A 147 -17.78 7.54 28.02
C SER A 147 -16.43 7.29 27.34
N TYR A 148 -16.25 6.09 26.80
CA TYR A 148 -15.11 5.72 25.96
C TYR A 148 -15.59 4.86 24.79
N PHE A 149 -15.09 5.13 23.58
CA PHE A 149 -15.66 4.60 22.33
C PHE A 149 -17.19 4.79 22.21
N GLY A 150 -17.72 5.89 22.75
CA GLY A 150 -19.16 6.17 22.75
C GLY A 150 -19.99 5.36 23.75
N ILE A 151 -19.36 4.52 24.58
CA ILE A 151 -20.01 3.65 25.56
C ILE A 151 -19.65 4.12 26.96
N THR A 152 -20.66 4.32 27.81
CA THR A 152 -20.44 4.63 29.23
C THR A 152 -19.88 3.41 29.96
N ASP A 153 -18.81 3.63 30.71
CA ASP A 153 -18.16 2.61 31.52
C ASP A 153 -17.61 3.17 32.85
N SER A 154 -17.20 2.28 33.74
CA SER A 154 -16.49 2.60 34.98
C SER A 154 -14.98 2.54 34.79
N PHE A 155 -14.29 3.55 35.31
CA PHE A 155 -12.83 3.70 35.22
C PHE A 155 -12.22 3.83 36.60
N LYS A 156 -10.97 3.36 36.74
CA LYS A 156 -10.11 3.56 37.89
C LYS A 156 -8.82 4.23 37.43
N THR A 157 -8.40 5.25 38.15
CA THR A 157 -7.05 5.80 38.01
C THR A 157 -6.17 5.20 39.10
N ILE A 158 -5.05 4.63 38.67
CA ILE A 158 -3.98 4.13 39.53
C ILE A 158 -2.85 5.15 39.44
N LEU A 159 -2.54 5.81 40.54
CA LEU A 159 -1.42 6.75 40.66
C LEU A 159 -0.18 6.00 41.09
N LEU A 160 0.91 6.14 40.33
CA LEU A 160 2.22 5.61 40.70
C LEU A 160 2.98 6.62 41.57
N SER A 161 3.91 6.14 42.41
CA SER A 161 4.77 7.02 43.23
C SER A 161 5.73 7.89 42.43
N THR A 162 5.88 7.61 41.13
CA THR A 162 6.56 8.46 40.14
C THR A 162 5.74 9.68 39.73
N GLY A 163 4.43 9.69 40.02
CA GLY A 163 3.48 10.70 39.54
C GLY A 163 2.75 10.28 38.25
N ASP A 164 3.22 9.23 37.57
CA ASP A 164 2.55 8.72 36.37
C ASP A 164 1.20 8.04 36.72
N THR A 165 0.32 7.93 35.74
CA THR A 165 -1.00 7.32 35.91
C THR A 165 -1.25 6.15 34.97
N ILE A 166 -1.87 5.10 35.51
CA ILE A 166 -2.47 4.00 34.74
C ILE A 166 -3.98 4.13 34.85
N VAL A 167 -4.69 4.08 33.72
CA VAL A 167 -6.15 4.14 33.70
C VAL A 167 -6.69 2.79 33.26
N LEU A 168 -7.56 2.21 34.09
CA LEU A 168 -8.20 0.93 33.84
C LEU A 168 -9.70 1.15 33.67
N SER A 169 -10.28 0.51 32.67
CA SER A 169 -11.70 0.46 32.37
C SER A 169 -12.26 -0.91 32.75
N LYS A 170 -13.47 -0.94 33.30
CA LYS A 170 -14.15 -2.18 33.68
C LYS A 170 -14.48 -3.05 32.47
N SER A 171 -14.82 -2.43 31.33
CA SER A 171 -15.24 -3.09 30.10
C SER A 171 -14.20 -3.13 28.99
N PHE A 172 -13.17 -2.28 29.00
CA PHE A 172 -12.16 -2.18 27.93
C PHE A 172 -10.73 -2.51 28.38
N GLY A 173 -10.48 -2.60 29.70
CA GLY A 173 -9.16 -2.97 30.21
C GLY A 173 -8.24 -1.78 30.34
N ILE A 174 -6.95 -1.94 30.04
CA ILE A 174 -6.00 -0.82 30.13
C ILE A 174 -6.35 0.22 29.08
N ILE A 175 -6.66 1.43 29.52
CA ILE A 175 -6.90 2.61 28.69
C ILE A 175 -5.62 3.42 28.53
N GLN A 176 -4.84 3.54 29.61
CA GLN A 176 -3.62 4.33 29.65
C GLN A 176 -2.54 3.60 30.46
N PHE A 177 -1.31 3.62 29.95
CA PHE A 177 -0.14 3.05 30.62
C PHE A 177 1.11 3.92 30.37
N PRO A 178 1.99 4.15 31.35
CA PRO A 178 3.19 4.97 31.16
C PRO A 178 4.12 4.41 30.07
N TYR A 179 4.61 5.28 29.17
CA TYR A 179 5.62 4.91 28.16
C TYR A 179 6.99 4.69 28.81
N HIS A 180 7.44 5.70 29.55
CA HIS A 180 8.55 5.62 30.48
C HIS A 180 8.15 6.29 31.79
N TYR A 181 8.68 5.82 32.92
CA TYR A 181 8.42 6.48 34.20
C TYR A 181 8.94 7.93 34.21
N ASN A 182 8.15 8.85 34.76
CA ASN A 182 8.43 10.29 34.84
C ASN A 182 8.57 11.01 33.49
N SER A 183 8.02 10.44 32.40
CA SER A 183 8.10 11.07 31.07
C SER A 183 6.87 11.90 30.70
N ASP A 184 5.75 11.73 31.40
CA ASP A 184 4.43 12.26 31.02
C ASP A 184 3.98 11.87 29.60
N ILE A 185 4.52 10.76 29.09
CA ILE A 185 4.13 10.15 27.82
C ILE A 185 3.47 8.80 28.13
N TYR A 186 2.35 8.51 27.45
CA TYR A 186 1.58 7.31 27.70
C TYR A 186 1.30 6.52 26.44
N TYR A 187 1.19 5.21 26.58
CA TYR A 187 0.42 4.35 25.70
C TYR A 187 -1.07 4.56 26.01
N LYS A 188 -1.87 4.89 24.99
CA LYS A 188 -3.33 5.02 25.10
C LYS A 188 -4.04 4.03 24.18
N LEU A 189 -5.16 3.47 24.64
CA LEU A 189 -5.96 2.52 23.89
C LEU A 189 -6.79 3.25 22.82
N PHE A 190 -6.55 2.97 21.55
CA PHE A 190 -7.28 3.56 20.43
C PHE A 190 -8.25 2.60 19.76
N GLY A 191 -8.15 1.29 19.96
CA GLY A 191 -9.16 0.36 19.47
C GLY A 191 -9.07 -1.05 20.04
N ILE A 192 -10.17 -1.79 19.89
CA ILE A 192 -10.30 -3.22 20.19
C ILE A 192 -10.95 -3.90 18.99
N GLU A 193 -10.15 -4.57 18.16
CA GLU A 193 -10.56 -4.96 16.81
C GLU A 193 -11.69 -5.98 16.81
N ASN A 194 -11.58 -7.05 17.59
CA ASN A 194 -12.58 -8.12 17.63
C ASN A 194 -13.92 -7.69 18.24
N ARG A 195 -13.98 -6.47 18.79
CA ARG A 195 -15.22 -5.85 19.29
C ARG A 195 -15.73 -4.74 18.37
N ASN A 196 -15.03 -4.44 17.28
CA ASN A 196 -15.30 -3.32 16.37
C ASN A 196 -15.37 -1.98 17.11
N LEU A 197 -14.45 -1.74 18.05
CA LEU A 197 -14.39 -0.50 18.82
C LEU A 197 -13.13 0.30 18.45
N GLY A 198 -13.29 1.59 18.21
CA GLY A 198 -12.18 2.50 17.94
C GLY A 198 -11.47 2.24 16.61
N ILE A 199 -10.16 2.50 16.58
CA ILE A 199 -9.29 2.38 15.41
C ILE A 199 -8.79 0.94 15.28
N LYS A 200 -9.03 0.36 14.10
CA LYS A 200 -8.45 -0.91 13.65
C LYS A 200 -7.15 -0.64 12.88
N VAL A 201 -6.17 -1.51 13.00
CA VAL A 201 -5.03 -1.51 12.09
C VAL A 201 -5.52 -2.01 10.72
N PRO A 202 -5.29 -1.26 9.64
CA PRO A 202 -5.71 -1.69 8.32
C PRO A 202 -5.17 -3.07 7.97
N ASN A 203 -6.01 -3.91 7.37
CA ASN A 203 -5.62 -5.23 6.90
C ASN A 203 -5.66 -5.34 5.37
N PHE A 204 -5.35 -6.52 4.82
CA PHE A 204 -5.43 -6.81 3.39
C PHE A 204 -6.73 -6.32 2.74
N TRP A 205 -7.85 -6.63 3.39
CA TRP A 205 -9.19 -6.34 2.88
C TRP A 205 -9.50 -4.85 2.87
N ASP A 206 -8.85 -4.06 3.73
CA ASP A 206 -9.00 -2.59 3.78
C ASP A 206 -8.10 -1.90 2.74
N ILE A 207 -6.91 -2.44 2.49
CA ILE A 207 -5.90 -1.87 1.57
C ILE A 207 -6.33 -2.03 0.12
N PHE A 208 -6.74 -3.24 -0.28
CA PHE A 208 -7.04 -3.58 -1.67
C PHE A 208 -8.52 -3.44 -2.02
N ASN A 209 -9.31 -2.72 -1.20
CA ASN A 209 -10.73 -2.48 -1.41
C ASN A 209 -10.99 -1.38 -2.45
N PHE A 210 -10.94 -1.73 -3.72
CA PHE A 210 -11.22 -0.80 -4.83
C PHE A 210 -12.71 -0.86 -5.20
N ASN A 211 -13.23 0.27 -5.70
CA ASN A 211 -14.59 0.39 -6.21
C ASN A 211 -14.59 0.39 -7.73
N VAL A 212 -15.72 -0.04 -8.32
CA VAL A 212 -15.93 0.07 -9.76
C VAL A 212 -15.92 1.55 -10.15
N GLY A 213 -15.13 1.89 -11.17
CA GLY A 213 -14.87 3.26 -11.62
C GLY A 213 -13.65 3.92 -10.98
N ASP A 214 -12.99 3.30 -10.00
CA ASP A 214 -11.71 3.82 -9.49
C ASP A 214 -10.65 3.77 -10.60
N VAL A 215 -9.80 4.80 -10.66
CA VAL A 215 -8.69 4.92 -11.61
C VAL A 215 -7.40 5.13 -10.84
N PHE A 216 -6.34 4.44 -11.22
CA PHE A 216 -5.02 4.57 -10.61
C PHE A 216 -3.96 4.77 -11.70
N GLN A 217 -3.06 5.74 -11.51
CA GLN A 217 -1.93 5.99 -12.38
C GLN A 217 -0.62 5.93 -11.58
N TYR A 218 0.26 5.07 -12.05
CA TYR A 218 1.59 4.82 -11.52
C TYR A 218 2.65 5.30 -12.50
N LYS A 219 3.78 5.70 -11.94
CA LYS A 219 5.01 5.97 -12.67
C LYS A 219 6.14 5.20 -12.03
N GLY A 220 6.93 4.53 -12.84
CA GLY A 220 8.07 3.77 -12.36
C GLY A 220 9.31 3.91 -13.23
N SER A 221 10.41 3.46 -12.65
CA SER A 221 11.68 3.34 -13.34
C SER A 221 12.48 2.19 -12.76
N SER A 222 13.24 1.50 -13.59
CA SER A 222 14.24 0.54 -13.17
C SER A 222 15.57 0.85 -13.84
N GLY A 223 16.67 0.49 -13.19
CA GLY A 223 18.01 0.75 -13.68
C GLY A 223 18.92 -0.42 -13.37
N ASN A 224 19.91 -0.59 -14.22
CA ASN A 224 21.05 -1.47 -14.02
C ASN A 224 22.29 -0.83 -14.68
N PRO A 225 23.49 -1.42 -14.59
CA PRO A 225 24.72 -0.81 -15.11
C PRO A 225 24.69 -0.49 -16.62
N GLY A 226 23.79 -1.10 -17.39
CA GLY A 226 23.71 -0.89 -18.83
C GLY A 226 22.53 -0.04 -19.31
N GLY A 227 21.62 0.37 -18.44
CA GLY A 227 20.54 1.28 -18.85
C GLY A 227 19.46 1.48 -17.80
N ASN A 228 18.58 2.44 -18.10
CA ASN A 228 17.38 2.70 -17.32
C ASN A 228 16.14 2.50 -18.20
N ASP A 229 15.08 2.05 -17.56
CA ASP A 229 13.75 1.92 -18.12
C ASP A 229 12.79 2.77 -17.31
N PHE A 230 11.77 3.29 -17.98
CA PHE A 230 10.74 4.15 -17.40
C PHE A 230 9.39 3.70 -17.91
N TRP A 231 8.38 3.75 -17.05
CA TRP A 231 7.02 3.46 -17.45
C TRP A 231 6.01 4.36 -16.76
N THR A 232 4.87 4.51 -17.43
CA THR A 232 3.63 4.98 -16.85
C THR A 232 2.60 3.86 -17.03
N TYR A 233 1.91 3.51 -15.96
CA TYR A 233 0.88 2.48 -15.97
C TYR A 233 -0.39 3.07 -15.35
N LYS A 234 -1.49 3.03 -16.09
CA LYS A 234 -2.79 3.47 -15.62
C LYS A 234 -3.80 2.36 -15.78
N PHE A 235 -4.64 2.14 -14.79
CA PHE A 235 -5.76 1.20 -14.90
C PHE A 235 -7.04 1.73 -14.27
N ILE A 236 -8.16 1.19 -14.76
CA ILE A 236 -9.52 1.52 -14.38
C ILE A 236 -10.21 0.25 -13.92
N ILE A 237 -10.90 0.30 -12.77
CA ILE A 237 -11.67 -0.84 -12.26
C ILE A 237 -13.02 -0.93 -12.99
N ASN A 238 -13.18 -1.91 -13.87
CA ASN A 238 -14.42 -2.10 -14.63
C ASN A 238 -15.44 -2.97 -13.90
N SER A 239 -14.97 -3.97 -13.17
CA SER A 239 -15.82 -4.82 -12.33
C SER A 239 -15.05 -5.37 -11.15
N LYS A 240 -15.78 -5.67 -10.07
CA LYS A 240 -15.25 -6.28 -8.85
C LYS A 240 -16.01 -7.56 -8.52
N SER A 241 -15.28 -8.60 -8.14
CA SER A 241 -15.81 -9.77 -7.47
C SER A 241 -14.95 -10.12 -6.26
N THR A 242 -15.59 -10.71 -5.24
CA THR A 242 -14.95 -11.04 -3.96
C THR A 242 -15.20 -12.50 -3.65
N THR A 243 -14.16 -13.22 -3.26
CA THR A 243 -14.23 -14.57 -2.70
C THR A 243 -13.89 -14.53 -1.21
N ASP A 244 -13.87 -15.68 -0.55
CA ASP A 244 -13.48 -15.78 0.86
C ASP A 244 -11.99 -15.41 1.10
N SER A 245 -11.17 -15.38 0.04
CA SER A 245 -9.72 -15.15 0.14
C SER A 245 -9.17 -14.12 -0.84
N SER A 246 -9.97 -13.56 -1.76
CA SER A 246 -9.44 -12.71 -2.83
C SER A 246 -10.39 -11.59 -3.24
N TYR A 247 -9.79 -10.50 -3.71
CA TYR A 247 -10.45 -9.55 -4.61
C TYR A 247 -10.01 -9.83 -6.05
N ILE A 248 -10.99 -9.89 -6.96
CA ILE A 248 -10.78 -10.09 -8.38
C ILE A 248 -11.37 -8.89 -9.12
N TYR A 249 -10.51 -8.15 -9.83
CA TYR A 249 -10.86 -6.96 -10.58
C TYR A 249 -10.63 -7.18 -12.06
N ASN A 250 -11.66 -6.95 -12.88
CA ASN A 250 -11.43 -6.77 -14.31
C ASN A 250 -11.14 -5.30 -14.55
N ILE A 251 -10.11 -5.03 -15.35
CA ILE A 251 -9.56 -3.70 -15.56
C ILE A 251 -9.38 -3.40 -17.03
N SER A 252 -9.47 -2.13 -17.38
CA SER A 252 -8.86 -1.59 -18.60
C SER A 252 -7.57 -0.90 -18.20
N TYR A 253 -6.49 -1.13 -18.94
CA TYR A 253 -5.19 -0.55 -18.63
C TYR A 253 -4.54 0.11 -19.83
N TYR A 254 -3.65 1.05 -19.52
CA TYR A 254 -2.87 1.83 -20.46
C TYR A 254 -1.44 1.88 -19.95
N THR A 255 -0.48 1.54 -20.79
CA THR A 255 0.94 1.62 -20.44
C THR A 255 1.72 2.35 -21.50
N ASN A 256 2.67 3.16 -21.05
CA ASN A 256 3.73 3.72 -21.86
C ASN A 256 5.05 3.24 -21.25
N TYR A 257 5.91 2.63 -22.05
CA TYR A 257 7.22 2.16 -21.62
C TYR A 257 8.33 2.73 -22.51
N PHE A 258 9.45 3.07 -21.89
CA PHE A 258 10.65 3.59 -22.54
C PHE A 258 11.93 3.02 -21.92
N GLY A 259 12.74 2.33 -22.73
CA GLY A 259 14.05 1.81 -22.33
C GLY A 259 15.23 2.51 -23.03
N PHE A 260 16.32 2.79 -22.30
CA PHE A 260 17.47 3.56 -22.79
C PHE A 260 18.63 2.73 -23.39
N TRP A 261 18.47 1.41 -23.51
CA TRP A 261 19.52 0.53 -24.05
C TRP A 261 19.85 0.78 -25.53
N ASP A 262 18.92 1.38 -26.29
CA ASP A 262 19.13 1.90 -27.65
C ASP A 262 18.09 3.02 -27.93
N PRO A 263 18.50 4.29 -28.13
CA PRO A 263 17.60 5.43 -28.37
C PRO A 263 16.71 5.31 -29.63
N SER A 264 16.89 4.26 -30.43
CA SER A 264 16.15 4.02 -31.66
C SER A 264 15.05 2.96 -31.59
N THR A 265 14.96 2.09 -30.57
CA THR A 265 14.22 0.81 -30.73
C THR A 265 13.23 0.35 -29.64
N TYR A 266 13.19 0.89 -28.42
CA TYR A 266 12.27 0.35 -27.37
C TYR A 266 11.33 1.39 -26.75
N HIS A 267 10.32 1.79 -27.52
CA HIS A 267 9.11 2.44 -27.03
C HIS A 267 7.91 1.61 -27.45
N TYR A 268 7.04 1.27 -26.50
CA TYR A 268 5.76 0.68 -26.82
C TYR A 268 4.67 1.24 -25.91
N GLU A 269 3.49 1.34 -26.51
CA GLU A 269 2.26 1.82 -25.90
C GLU A 269 1.23 0.73 -26.08
N HIS A 270 0.62 0.31 -24.97
CA HIS A 270 -0.41 -0.70 -25.00
C HIS A 270 -1.63 -0.23 -24.24
N ALA A 271 -2.80 -0.51 -24.81
CA ALA A 271 -4.07 -0.47 -24.11
C ALA A 271 -4.71 -1.84 -24.25
N GLY A 272 -5.40 -2.28 -23.21
CA GLY A 272 -6.08 -3.56 -23.22
C GLY A 272 -6.91 -3.78 -21.97
N ASP A 273 -7.55 -4.94 -21.91
CA ASP A 273 -8.28 -5.39 -20.75
C ASP A 273 -7.52 -6.54 -20.09
N SER A 274 -7.58 -6.61 -18.76
CA SER A 274 -6.93 -7.66 -17.97
C SER A 274 -7.71 -7.94 -16.69
N THR A 275 -7.27 -8.94 -15.94
CA THR A 275 -7.79 -9.25 -14.61
C THR A 275 -6.65 -9.15 -13.59
N ILE A 276 -6.84 -8.35 -12.56
CA ILE A 276 -5.97 -8.30 -11.38
C ILE A 276 -6.61 -9.11 -10.26
N ILE A 277 -5.82 -9.96 -9.61
CA ILE A 277 -6.25 -10.77 -8.47
C ILE A 277 -5.35 -10.45 -7.29
N PHE A 278 -5.93 -9.91 -6.21
CA PHE A 278 -5.28 -9.81 -4.91
C PHE A 278 -5.77 -10.97 -4.05
N THR A 279 -4.87 -11.71 -3.43
CA THR A 279 -5.22 -12.86 -2.59
C THR A 279 -4.65 -12.71 -1.19
N ASP A 280 -5.52 -12.82 -0.19
CA ASP A 280 -5.20 -12.89 1.23
C ASP A 280 -4.56 -14.26 1.55
N SER A 281 -3.25 -14.35 1.38
CA SER A 281 -2.50 -15.57 1.67
C SER A 281 -2.32 -15.81 3.17
N LEU A 282 -2.08 -17.07 3.55
CA LEU A 282 -1.73 -17.41 4.93
C LEU A 282 -0.42 -16.71 5.31
N ASN A 283 -0.52 -15.70 6.19
CA ASN A 283 0.55 -14.76 6.58
C ASN A 283 0.84 -13.61 5.61
N HIS A 284 -0.15 -13.15 4.83
CA HIS A 284 0.04 -11.93 4.03
C HIS A 284 0.51 -10.76 4.89
N SER A 285 1.55 -10.07 4.42
CA SER A 285 2.12 -8.86 4.99
C SER A 285 1.11 -7.81 5.47
N ALA A 286 0.17 -7.50 4.59
CA ALA A 286 -0.90 -6.55 4.85
C ALA A 286 -1.73 -6.83 6.11
N ASN A 287 -1.71 -8.07 6.65
CA ASN A 287 -2.44 -8.43 7.87
C ASN A 287 -1.58 -8.40 9.14
N LYS A 288 -0.32 -7.97 9.04
CA LYS A 288 0.62 -7.98 10.15
C LYS A 288 0.58 -6.67 10.93
N PHE A 289 0.90 -6.76 12.20
CA PHE A 289 0.98 -5.59 13.08
C PHE A 289 2.40 -5.00 13.11
N ASN A 290 2.52 -3.78 13.62
CA ASN A 290 3.82 -3.11 13.77
C ASN A 290 4.81 -4.01 14.51
N ASN A 291 5.97 -4.25 13.89
CA ASN A 291 7.03 -5.14 14.36
C ASN A 291 6.59 -6.60 14.63
N GLU A 292 5.47 -7.08 14.11
CA GLU A 292 5.12 -8.50 14.20
C GLU A 292 6.08 -9.32 13.32
N PRO A 293 6.78 -10.33 13.87
CA PRO A 293 7.65 -11.17 13.06
C PRO A 293 6.83 -11.99 12.05
N THR A 294 7.22 -11.94 10.78
CA THR A 294 6.68 -12.84 9.76
C THR A 294 7.56 -14.07 9.63
N LYS A 295 6.92 -15.25 9.56
CA LYS A 295 7.65 -16.48 9.24
C LYS A 295 7.93 -16.50 7.74
N PRO A 296 9.19 -16.70 7.31
CA PRO A 296 9.48 -16.91 5.90
C PRO A 296 8.83 -18.23 5.49
N CYS A 297 7.87 -18.19 4.57
CA CYS A 297 7.19 -19.40 4.10
C CYS A 297 8.15 -20.24 3.26
N TRP A 298 8.61 -21.39 3.78
CA TRP A 298 9.36 -22.38 2.98
C TRP A 298 8.39 -23.15 2.07
N ILE A 299 8.39 -22.87 0.76
CA ILE A 299 7.87 -23.80 -0.24
C ILE A 299 8.96 -24.09 -1.29
N PHE A 300 9.75 -25.13 -1.02
CA PHE A 300 10.56 -25.81 -2.03
C PHE A 300 9.63 -26.75 -2.82
N ASN A 301 9.21 -26.38 -4.04
CA ASN A 301 8.92 -27.36 -5.11
C ASN A 301 8.72 -26.79 -6.53
N CYS A 302 9.62 -25.94 -7.02
CA CYS A 302 9.72 -25.70 -8.46
C CYS A 302 10.51 -26.84 -9.13
N LYS A 303 9.82 -27.96 -9.40
CA LYS A 303 10.32 -28.99 -10.32
C LYS A 303 9.97 -28.57 -11.76
N TYR A 304 11.01 -28.23 -12.53
CA TYR A 304 11.08 -28.22 -14.01
C TYR A 304 10.24 -27.19 -14.81
N SER A 305 10.93 -26.19 -15.38
CA SER A 305 10.91 -25.80 -16.82
C SER A 305 11.72 -24.50 -17.01
N ILE A 306 13.03 -24.56 -17.24
CA ILE A 306 13.71 -24.27 -18.52
C ILE A 306 12.90 -23.44 -19.54
N TYR A 307 13.49 -22.29 -19.93
CA TYR A 307 13.17 -21.31 -20.98
C TYR A 307 12.12 -20.22 -20.66
N TYR A 308 12.63 -18.97 -20.60
CA TYR A 308 11.96 -17.66 -20.68
C TYR A 308 10.44 -17.66 -20.48
N ASP A 309 10.02 -17.51 -19.22
CA ASP A 309 8.72 -16.93 -18.90
C ASP A 309 8.83 -16.17 -17.58
N PHE A 310 8.48 -14.88 -17.60
CA PHE A 310 8.39 -13.97 -16.45
C PHE A 310 7.15 -14.27 -15.57
N ASN A 311 6.84 -15.54 -15.36
CA ASN A 311 5.68 -15.99 -14.59
C ASN A 311 6.15 -16.87 -13.44
N CYS A 312 6.54 -16.24 -12.33
CA CYS A 312 6.52 -16.72 -10.95
C CYS A 312 7.31 -15.71 -10.09
N PHE A 313 6.65 -14.67 -9.58
CA PHE A 313 7.13 -13.97 -8.40
C PHE A 313 6.37 -14.53 -7.19
N GLU A 314 6.94 -15.55 -6.56
CA GLU A 314 6.62 -15.89 -5.17
C GLU A 314 7.30 -14.82 -4.29
N MET A 315 6.53 -14.13 -3.46
CA MET A 315 7.04 -13.17 -2.49
C MET A 315 7.46 -13.89 -1.20
N TRP A 316 8.70 -13.68 -0.76
CA TRP A 316 9.28 -14.30 0.44
C TRP A 316 9.52 -13.22 1.51
N GLU A 317 8.49 -12.84 2.26
CA GLU A 317 8.52 -11.62 3.07
C GLU A 317 9.03 -11.82 4.51
N HIS A 318 10.02 -11.01 4.90
CA HIS A 318 10.31 -10.61 6.28
C HIS A 318 9.99 -9.13 6.42
N GLU A 319 9.03 -8.75 7.28
CA GLU A 319 8.48 -7.40 7.29
C GLU A 319 8.84 -6.56 8.50
N ASN A 320 9.21 -5.31 8.25
CA ASN A 320 9.04 -4.22 9.20
C ASN A 320 7.93 -3.30 8.68
N ILE A 321 6.84 -3.16 9.44
CA ILE A 321 5.69 -2.32 9.08
C ILE A 321 5.78 -0.97 9.81
N TYR A 322 6.11 0.11 9.10
CA TYR A 322 6.08 1.47 9.63
C TYR A 322 4.82 2.20 9.17
N PHE A 323 3.98 2.66 10.10
CA PHE A 323 2.91 3.59 9.75
C PHE A 323 3.46 5.03 9.86
N SER A 324 3.51 5.78 8.76
CA SER A 324 4.02 7.16 8.79
C SER A 324 2.92 8.21 8.62
N LYS A 325 3.32 9.48 8.78
CA LYS A 325 2.60 10.72 9.14
C LYS A 325 1.34 11.09 8.33
N THR A 326 0.92 10.27 7.39
CA THR A 326 -0.21 10.43 6.48
C THR A 326 -0.70 9.03 6.11
N GLU A 327 -1.52 8.35 6.92
CA GLU A 327 -2.28 7.12 6.58
C GLU A 327 -1.65 6.14 5.54
N TYR A 328 -0.36 5.80 5.71
CA TYR A 328 0.38 4.87 4.85
C TYR A 328 0.94 3.72 5.67
N ILE A 329 0.89 2.49 5.13
CA ILE A 329 1.52 1.28 5.67
C ILE A 329 2.81 1.04 4.91
N SER A 330 3.98 1.25 5.49
CA SER A 330 5.26 0.94 4.84
C SER A 330 5.71 -0.46 5.19
N CYS A 331 5.68 -1.40 4.25
CA CYS A 331 6.23 -2.75 4.37
C CYS A 331 7.66 -2.76 3.80
N ASN A 332 8.68 -2.76 4.66
CA ASN A 332 10.05 -3.10 4.24
C ASN A 332 10.17 -4.62 4.22
N THR A 333 10.38 -5.20 3.05
CA THR A 333 10.57 -6.63 2.83
C THR A 333 12.00 -6.89 2.36
N ASN A 334 12.62 -7.89 2.94
CA ASN A 334 14.05 -8.12 2.78
C ASN A 334 14.17 -9.55 2.23
N GLU A 335 14.14 -9.69 0.89
CA GLU A 335 14.02 -11.00 0.21
C GLU A 335 15.35 -11.76 0.09
N ILE A 336 15.26 -13.10 0.13
CA ILE A 336 16.36 -14.04 -0.08
C ILE A 336 16.14 -14.73 -1.44
N ILE A 337 16.95 -14.42 -2.44
CA ILE A 337 17.17 -15.31 -3.59
C ILE A 337 18.62 -15.78 -3.57
N LYS A 338 18.80 -17.11 -3.55
CA LYS A 338 20.10 -17.78 -3.67
C LYS A 338 20.83 -17.31 -4.93
N SER A 339 21.84 -16.44 -4.78
CA SER A 339 22.99 -16.49 -5.66
C SER A 339 23.75 -17.79 -5.37
N ARG A 340 24.35 -18.40 -6.39
CA ARG A 340 25.16 -19.61 -6.22
C ARG A 340 26.30 -19.30 -5.23
N ASN A 341 26.25 -19.91 -4.05
CA ASN A 341 27.33 -20.04 -3.06
C ASN A 341 27.33 -19.10 -1.83
N GLU A 342 26.19 -18.71 -1.26
CA GLU A 342 26.21 -18.11 0.09
C GLU A 342 25.26 -18.83 1.06
N ASN A 343 25.85 -19.44 2.08
CA ASN A 343 25.14 -20.13 3.16
C ASN A 343 24.48 -19.09 4.07
N VAL A 344 23.15 -19.09 4.15
CA VAL A 344 22.43 -18.46 5.27
C VAL A 344 22.68 -19.33 6.50
N TYR A 345 23.50 -18.84 7.43
CA TYR A 345 23.66 -19.47 8.73
C TYR A 345 22.46 -19.09 9.60
N ILE A 346 21.44 -19.95 9.64
CA ILE A 346 20.53 -20.00 10.77
C ILE A 346 21.35 -20.57 11.92
N THR A 347 21.89 -19.72 12.78
CA THR A 347 22.45 -20.18 14.05
C THR A 347 21.29 -20.71 14.89
N ASN A 348 21.47 -21.87 15.54
CA ASN A 348 20.46 -22.58 16.34
C ASN A 348 20.05 -21.83 17.63
N TYR A 349 19.78 -20.54 17.56
CA TYR A 349 19.23 -19.76 18.65
C TYR A 349 17.87 -19.22 18.23
N ASP A 350 16.82 -19.69 18.91
CA ASP A 350 15.39 -19.30 18.86
C ASP A 350 15.12 -17.79 19.13
N SER A 351 16.12 -16.91 18.94
CA SER A 351 16.14 -15.53 19.43
C SER A 351 16.81 -14.50 18.51
N THR A 352 17.44 -14.87 17.40
CA THR A 352 18.18 -13.91 16.54
C THR A 352 18.11 -14.28 15.07
N LEU A 353 17.72 -13.34 14.20
CA LEU A 353 17.85 -13.47 12.75
C LEU A 353 19.07 -12.71 12.26
N ASN A 354 19.96 -13.38 11.51
CA ASN A 354 21.11 -12.77 10.85
C ASN A 354 20.74 -12.47 9.40
N TYR A 355 20.80 -11.20 8.99
CA TYR A 355 20.40 -10.76 7.66
C TYR A 355 21.63 -10.46 6.80
N ASN A 356 21.84 -11.29 5.78
CA ASN A 356 22.77 -11.04 4.68
C ASN A 356 21.99 -11.17 3.38
N GLY A 357 21.47 -10.05 2.87
CA GLY A 357 20.75 -10.00 1.60
C GLY A 357 21.14 -8.77 0.80
N TYR A 358 21.62 -8.98 -0.43
CA TYR A 358 21.83 -7.94 -1.44
C TYR A 358 20.51 -7.53 -2.14
N GLN A 359 19.36 -7.92 -1.56
CA GLN A 359 18.02 -7.68 -2.09
C GLN A 359 17.13 -7.00 -1.05
N THR A 360 16.74 -5.75 -1.29
CA THR A 360 15.80 -5.03 -0.45
C THR A 360 14.58 -4.66 -1.28
N THR A 361 13.39 -4.91 -0.75
CA THR A 361 12.11 -4.48 -1.30
C THR A 361 11.40 -3.60 -0.28
N LEU A 362 10.74 -2.55 -0.74
CA LEU A 362 9.98 -1.66 0.13
C LEU A 362 8.70 -1.31 -0.58
N THR A 363 7.57 -1.63 0.02
CA THR A 363 6.25 -1.29 -0.53
C THR A 363 5.45 -0.54 0.52
N ASN A 364 5.04 0.69 0.19
CA ASN A 364 4.08 1.44 0.99
C ASN A 364 2.68 1.22 0.43
N TYR A 365 1.71 0.94 1.29
CA TYR A 365 0.30 0.80 0.99
C TYR A 365 -0.51 1.95 1.59
N SER A 366 -1.71 2.17 1.08
CA SER A 366 -2.68 3.08 1.69
C SER A 366 -4.10 2.50 1.60
N LEU A 367 -4.96 2.96 2.51
CA LEU A 367 -6.33 2.49 2.65
C LEU A 367 -7.12 2.66 1.34
N GLY A 368 -7.60 1.55 0.78
CA GLY A 368 -8.32 1.52 -0.48
C GLY A 368 -7.54 2.01 -1.70
N LEU A 369 -6.22 2.19 -1.61
CA LEU A 369 -5.36 2.59 -2.73
C LEU A 369 -4.36 1.50 -3.13
N GLY A 370 -4.27 0.41 -2.37
CA GLY A 370 -3.27 -0.61 -2.62
C GLY A 370 -1.87 -0.07 -2.37
N ALA A 371 -0.90 -0.55 -3.15
CA ALA A 371 0.47 -0.03 -3.11
C ALA A 371 0.50 1.41 -3.66
N ILE A 372 1.11 2.33 -2.93
CA ILE A 372 1.32 3.72 -3.33
C ILE A 372 2.78 4.03 -3.67
N TYR A 373 3.68 3.17 -3.22
CA TYR A 373 5.10 3.20 -3.53
C TYR A 373 5.60 1.77 -3.46
N SER A 374 6.41 1.34 -4.41
CA SER A 374 7.19 0.12 -4.29
C SER A 374 8.59 0.40 -4.79
N SER A 375 9.59 -0.22 -4.19
CA SER A 375 10.96 -0.18 -4.66
C SER A 375 11.63 -1.51 -4.41
N PHE A 376 12.62 -1.80 -5.24
CA PHE A 376 13.49 -2.93 -5.05
C PHE A 376 14.92 -2.53 -5.39
N MET A 377 15.86 -3.19 -4.74
CA MET A 377 17.27 -3.17 -5.10
C MET A 377 17.74 -4.61 -5.11
N PHE A 378 18.47 -5.00 -6.14
CA PHE A 378 19.16 -6.28 -6.25
C PHE A 378 20.54 -6.10 -6.84
N PHE A 379 21.57 -6.16 -5.99
CA PHE A 379 22.96 -5.96 -6.39
C PHE A 379 23.15 -4.61 -7.11
N GLU A 380 23.36 -4.61 -8.43
CA GLU A 380 23.51 -3.41 -9.27
C GLU A 380 22.20 -2.99 -9.95
N ASN A 381 21.11 -3.74 -9.76
CA ASN A 381 19.80 -3.43 -10.30
C ASN A 381 18.95 -2.76 -9.22
N GLY A 382 18.06 -1.89 -9.63
CA GLY A 382 17.03 -1.39 -8.74
C GLY A 382 15.90 -0.75 -9.51
N GLY A 383 14.81 -0.47 -8.82
CA GLY A 383 13.69 0.21 -9.41
C GLY A 383 12.72 0.69 -8.36
N SER A 384 11.82 1.55 -8.79
CA SER A 384 10.70 1.97 -7.98
C SER A 384 9.51 2.30 -8.84
N GLU A 385 8.34 2.20 -8.25
CA GLU A 385 7.06 2.61 -8.79
C GLU A 385 6.33 3.45 -7.73
N THR A 386 5.67 4.53 -8.15
CA THR A 386 4.93 5.42 -7.25
C THR A 386 3.55 5.71 -7.84
N LEU A 387 2.53 5.72 -7.01
CA LEU A 387 1.20 6.20 -7.37
C LEU A 387 1.27 7.71 -7.59
N GLU A 388 1.18 8.13 -8.85
CA GLU A 388 1.27 9.53 -9.27
C GLU A 388 -0.08 10.25 -9.10
N GLY A 389 -1.18 9.52 -9.24
CA GLY A 389 -2.52 10.02 -9.02
C GLY A 389 -3.60 8.95 -9.12
N TYR A 390 -4.79 9.29 -8.65
CA TYR A 390 -5.96 8.43 -8.70
C TYR A 390 -7.26 9.24 -8.83
N ILE A 391 -8.31 8.57 -9.29
CA ILE A 391 -9.69 9.07 -9.28
C ILE A 391 -10.52 8.09 -8.45
N LYS A 392 -11.14 8.58 -7.38
CA LYS A 392 -12.06 7.79 -6.54
C LYS A 392 -13.33 8.59 -6.28
N ASN A 393 -14.49 7.98 -6.48
CA ASN A 393 -15.79 8.65 -6.33
C ASN A 393 -15.91 9.97 -7.12
N GLY A 394 -15.19 10.10 -8.24
CA GLY A 394 -15.14 11.33 -9.04
C GLY A 394 -14.12 12.38 -8.57
N ASP A 395 -13.49 12.19 -7.40
CA ASP A 395 -12.44 13.07 -6.90
C ASP A 395 -11.07 12.66 -7.44
N THR A 396 -10.41 13.59 -8.12
CA THR A 396 -9.04 13.39 -8.62
C THR A 396 -8.01 13.90 -7.61
N LYS A 397 -7.01 13.07 -7.31
CA LYS A 397 -5.83 13.42 -6.51
C LYS A 397 -4.57 13.09 -7.30
N GLY A 398 -3.57 13.97 -7.27
CA GLY A 398 -2.34 13.79 -8.04
C GLY A 398 -2.55 13.97 -9.55
N THR A 399 -1.66 13.37 -10.34
CA THR A 399 -1.71 13.43 -11.82
C THR A 399 -2.36 12.18 -12.37
N VAL A 400 -3.45 12.36 -13.12
CA VAL A 400 -4.08 11.29 -13.91
C VAL A 400 -4.19 11.78 -15.35
N SER A 401 -3.34 11.23 -16.21
CA SER A 401 -3.25 11.57 -17.62
C SER A 401 -4.45 11.02 -18.39
N THR A 402 -4.87 11.71 -19.44
CA THR A 402 -5.85 11.14 -20.39
C THR A 402 -5.24 9.96 -21.14
N ASP A 403 -6.08 9.06 -21.64
CA ASP A 403 -5.62 7.87 -22.39
C ASP A 403 -4.73 8.27 -23.57
N GLY A 404 -5.13 9.32 -24.30
CA GLY A 404 -4.38 9.82 -25.44
C GLY A 404 -3.00 10.38 -25.11
N ILE A 405 -2.76 10.87 -23.89
CA ILE A 405 -1.43 11.31 -23.44
C ILE A 405 -0.53 10.11 -23.13
N ILE A 406 -1.08 9.04 -22.55
CA ILE A 406 -0.30 7.82 -22.26
C ILE A 406 0.02 7.08 -23.56
N LEU A 407 -0.93 7.05 -24.49
CA LEU A 407 -0.80 6.42 -25.81
C LEU A 407 -0.26 7.37 -26.89
N SER A 408 0.19 8.57 -26.52
CA SER A 408 0.90 9.41 -27.48
C SER A 408 2.35 9.02 -27.47
N ARG A 409 2.81 8.43 -28.57
CA ARG A 409 4.23 8.41 -28.94
C ARG A 409 4.74 9.81 -28.67
N ASN A 410 5.76 9.95 -27.81
CA ASN A 410 6.60 11.14 -27.82
C ASN A 410 6.89 11.36 -29.30
N LEU A 411 6.21 12.34 -29.90
CA LEU A 411 6.43 12.69 -31.30
C LEU A 411 7.87 13.16 -31.23
N LYS A 412 8.83 12.28 -31.57
CA LYS A 412 10.21 12.66 -31.82
C LYS A 412 10.07 13.95 -32.57
N GLU A 413 10.54 15.07 -31.99
CA GLU A 413 10.44 16.39 -32.61
C GLU A 413 10.70 16.16 -34.09
N GLN A 414 9.65 16.24 -34.91
CA GLN A 414 9.82 15.98 -36.32
C GLN A 414 10.77 17.08 -36.75
N LYS A 415 12.01 16.70 -37.11
CA LYS A 415 12.96 17.65 -37.65
C LYS A 415 12.31 18.18 -38.91
N ASN A 416 11.66 19.34 -38.79
CA ASN A 416 11.13 20.08 -39.93
C ASN A 416 12.32 20.39 -40.81
N TYR A 417 12.43 19.68 -41.93
CA TYR A 417 13.48 19.97 -42.88
C TYR A 417 13.10 21.19 -43.69
N THR A 418 14.06 22.07 -43.91
CA THR A 418 13.83 23.29 -44.67
C THR A 418 13.73 22.93 -46.15
N VAL A 419 12.53 23.10 -46.71
CA VAL A 419 12.23 22.93 -48.13
C VAL A 419 11.86 24.27 -48.74
N ASN A 420 12.43 24.57 -49.90
CA ASN A 420 12.06 25.70 -50.73
C ASN A 420 11.06 25.25 -51.80
N ILE A 421 10.02 26.04 -52.01
CA ILE A 421 9.01 25.79 -53.05
C ILE A 421 8.89 27.05 -53.90
N PHE A 422 9.21 26.95 -55.18
CA PHE A 422 9.20 28.08 -56.10
C PHE A 422 8.73 27.70 -57.51
N PRO A 423 8.10 28.62 -58.25
CA PRO A 423 7.61 29.90 -57.76
C PRO A 423 6.43 29.72 -56.79
N ASN A 424 6.22 30.68 -55.90
CA ASN A 424 5.03 30.74 -55.04
C ASN A 424 4.68 32.23 -54.82
N PRO A 425 3.66 32.80 -55.50
CA PRO A 425 2.61 32.12 -56.28
C PRO A 425 3.10 31.39 -57.54
N ALA A 426 2.41 30.31 -57.91
CA ALA A 426 2.75 29.41 -59.01
C ALA A 426 1.67 29.39 -60.11
N LYS A 427 2.07 29.06 -61.35
CA LYS A 427 1.16 28.97 -62.52
C LYS A 427 1.02 27.54 -63.02
N ASP A 428 2.06 27.03 -63.66
CA ASP A 428 2.02 25.74 -64.36
C ASP A 428 2.79 24.64 -63.65
N PHE A 429 3.81 25.00 -62.89
CA PHE A 429 4.64 24.06 -62.13
C PHE A 429 5.17 24.71 -60.86
N ILE A 430 5.55 23.85 -59.93
CA ILE A 430 6.42 24.19 -58.81
C ILE A 430 7.65 23.30 -58.83
N GLU A 431 8.75 23.83 -58.35
CA GLU A 431 9.96 23.10 -58.03
C GLU A 431 10.12 23.08 -56.51
N ILE A 432 10.39 21.89 -56.00
CA ILE A 432 10.61 21.63 -54.58
C ILE A 432 12.08 21.28 -54.42
N GLU A 433 12.82 22.13 -53.73
CA GLU A 433 14.25 22.00 -53.47
C GLU A 433 14.48 21.68 -51.98
N PHE A 434 15.14 20.55 -51.75
CA PHE A 434 15.58 20.11 -50.43
C PHE A 434 16.98 20.67 -50.16
N LEU A 435 17.19 21.33 -49.01
CA LEU A 435 18.49 21.94 -48.69
C LEU A 435 19.52 20.88 -48.23
N ASP A 436 20.80 21.13 -48.54
CA ASP A 436 21.93 20.16 -48.48
C ASP A 436 22.19 19.49 -47.12
N ASN A 437 21.60 19.99 -46.04
CA ASN A 437 21.71 19.41 -44.70
C ASN A 437 20.83 18.16 -44.49
N TYR A 438 20.10 17.70 -45.52
CA TYR A 438 19.21 16.54 -45.45
C TYR A 438 19.56 15.49 -46.53
N LYS A 439 19.90 14.27 -46.12
CA LYS A 439 20.16 13.13 -47.03
C LYS A 439 18.86 12.47 -47.49
N ILE A 440 17.96 13.21 -48.15
CA ILE A 440 16.65 12.66 -48.53
C ILE A 440 16.80 11.82 -49.80
N ALA A 441 16.66 10.49 -49.65
CA ALA A 441 16.81 9.53 -50.75
C ALA A 441 15.54 9.38 -51.60
N SER A 442 14.36 9.48 -51.00
CA SER A 442 13.06 9.44 -51.69
C SER A 442 11.91 9.83 -50.75
N GLY A 443 10.72 10.06 -51.31
CA GLY A 443 9.50 10.31 -50.54
C GLY A 443 8.29 10.61 -51.40
N THR A 444 7.20 11.02 -50.74
CA THR A 444 5.91 11.35 -51.37
C THR A 444 5.54 12.81 -51.14
N ILE A 445 5.10 13.48 -52.20
CA ILE A 445 4.45 14.79 -52.17
C ILE A 445 2.94 14.58 -52.36
N ILE A 446 2.16 15.17 -51.46
CA ILE A 446 0.70 15.17 -51.50
C ILE A 446 0.24 16.64 -51.51
N LEU A 447 -0.53 17.01 -52.53
CA LEU A 447 -1.18 18.31 -52.61
C LEU A 447 -2.63 18.17 -52.16
N THR A 448 -3.05 19.02 -51.23
CA THR A 448 -4.42 19.04 -50.70
C THR A 448 -5.04 20.42 -50.90
N ASN A 449 -6.36 20.46 -51.11
CA ASN A 449 -7.11 21.71 -51.07
C ASN A 449 -7.31 22.19 -49.61
N ILE A 450 -7.90 23.36 -49.41
CA ILE A 450 -8.16 23.91 -48.06
C ILE A 450 -9.12 23.05 -47.22
N ASN A 451 -9.90 22.16 -47.84
CA ASN A 451 -10.81 21.23 -47.17
C ASN A 451 -10.12 19.91 -46.80
N GLY A 452 -8.81 19.78 -47.04
CA GLY A 452 -8.03 18.58 -46.75
C GLY A 452 -8.20 17.44 -47.75
N SER A 453 -8.92 17.64 -48.85
CA SER A 453 -9.05 16.62 -49.90
C SER A 453 -7.76 16.50 -50.70
N GLU A 454 -7.27 15.28 -50.91
CA GLU A 454 -6.12 14.99 -51.76
C GLU A 454 -6.45 15.30 -53.23
N ILE A 455 -5.67 16.20 -53.82
CA ILE A 455 -5.83 16.66 -55.21
C ILE A 455 -4.78 16.01 -56.11
N LYS A 456 -3.57 15.83 -55.60
CA LYS A 456 -2.47 15.23 -56.36
C LYS A 456 -1.50 14.52 -55.43
N LYS A 457 -0.93 13.42 -55.92
CA LYS A 457 0.12 12.66 -55.23
C LYS A 457 1.22 12.29 -56.21
N GLN A 458 2.47 12.53 -55.83
CA GLN A 458 3.65 12.29 -56.65
C GLN A 458 4.80 11.76 -55.79
N GLN A 459 5.52 10.74 -56.26
CA GLN A 459 6.76 10.28 -55.63
C GLN A 459 7.94 11.14 -56.10
N PHE A 460 8.98 11.25 -55.27
CA PHE A 460 10.25 11.87 -55.63
C PHE A 460 11.42 11.04 -55.11
N ASP A 461 12.55 11.10 -55.82
CA ASP A 461 13.77 10.32 -55.59
C ASP A 461 15.05 11.17 -55.72
N SER A 462 14.90 12.49 -55.69
CA SER A 462 15.99 13.45 -55.87
C SER A 462 15.83 14.68 -54.99
N MET A 463 16.94 15.42 -54.80
CA MET A 463 16.98 16.67 -54.01
C MET A 463 16.23 17.84 -54.66
N LYS A 464 15.79 17.69 -55.92
CA LYS A 464 14.98 18.67 -56.65
C LYS A 464 13.93 17.97 -57.47
N THR A 465 12.67 18.27 -57.21
CA THR A 465 11.56 17.64 -57.92
C THR A 465 10.57 18.67 -58.44
N LYS A 466 10.09 18.44 -59.66
CA LYS A 466 9.14 19.31 -60.35
C LYS A 466 7.75 18.69 -60.29
N VAL A 467 6.77 19.47 -59.86
CA VAL A 467 5.37 19.05 -59.80
C VAL A 467 4.57 19.91 -60.77
N ASN A 468 3.94 19.26 -61.76
CA ASN A 468 3.02 19.94 -62.67
C ASN A 468 1.71 20.25 -61.94
N ILE A 469 1.28 21.52 -61.96
CA ILE A 469 0.04 22.02 -61.37
C ILE A 469 -0.84 22.77 -62.38
N SER A 470 -0.55 22.67 -63.69
CA SER A 470 -1.23 23.44 -64.75
C SER A 470 -2.73 23.15 -64.84
N GLU A 471 -3.19 22.00 -64.35
CA GLU A 471 -4.60 21.60 -64.36
C GLU A 471 -5.38 22.11 -63.14
N LEU A 472 -4.70 22.71 -62.15
CA LEU A 472 -5.33 23.14 -60.90
C LEU A 472 -5.89 24.56 -61.02
N ASN A 473 -6.98 24.83 -60.31
CA ASN A 473 -7.60 26.16 -60.28
C ASN A 473 -6.84 27.11 -59.34
N ASP A 474 -6.99 28.42 -59.58
CA ASP A 474 -6.48 29.46 -58.70
C ASP A 474 -6.99 29.25 -57.27
N GLY A 475 -6.09 29.40 -56.29
CA GLY A 475 -6.44 29.17 -54.89
C GLY A 475 -5.27 28.82 -53.99
N ILE A 476 -5.59 28.54 -52.73
CA ILE A 476 -4.63 28.13 -51.71
C ILE A 476 -4.65 26.61 -51.59
N TYR A 477 -3.46 26.02 -51.58
CA TYR A 477 -3.25 24.59 -51.41
C TYR A 477 -2.24 24.33 -50.29
N ILE A 478 -2.28 23.13 -49.73
CA ILE A 478 -1.30 22.65 -48.76
C ILE A 478 -0.52 21.52 -49.41
N ILE A 479 0.80 21.71 -49.49
CA ILE A 479 1.75 20.68 -49.88
C ILE A 479 2.20 19.95 -48.61
N LYS A 480 2.00 18.63 -48.59
CA LYS A 480 2.51 17.71 -47.59
C LYS A 480 3.60 16.85 -48.21
N ILE A 481 4.81 16.97 -47.70
CA ILE A 481 5.98 16.20 -48.12
C ILE A 481 6.26 15.18 -47.04
N ILE A 482 6.34 13.91 -47.40
CA ILE A 482 6.54 12.77 -46.51
C ILE A 482 7.82 12.06 -46.97
N SER A 483 8.81 11.95 -46.10
CA SER A 483 10.03 11.18 -46.33
C SER A 483 10.36 10.33 -45.12
N GLU A 484 11.39 9.49 -45.22
CA GLU A 484 11.93 8.73 -44.08
C GLU A 484 12.38 9.63 -42.91
N GLN A 485 12.66 10.90 -43.18
CA GLN A 485 13.14 11.87 -42.20
C GLN A 485 12.01 12.66 -41.52
N GLY A 486 10.77 12.57 -42.03
CA GLY A 486 9.62 13.20 -41.42
C GLY A 486 8.64 13.83 -42.42
N ILE A 487 7.71 14.62 -41.88
CA ILE A 487 6.64 15.27 -42.62
C ILE A 487 6.84 16.79 -42.58
N THR A 488 6.78 17.45 -43.74
CA THR A 488 6.79 18.93 -43.83
C THR A 488 5.53 19.42 -44.55
N LEU A 489 4.91 20.48 -44.01
CA LEU A 489 3.76 21.16 -44.61
C LEU A 489 4.16 22.55 -45.13
N LYS A 490 3.74 22.89 -46.34
CA LYS A 490 3.95 24.23 -46.94
C LYS A 490 2.67 24.73 -47.60
N LYS A 491 2.40 26.01 -47.43
CA LYS A 491 1.33 26.72 -48.16
C LYS A 491 1.80 27.00 -49.59
N LEU A 492 0.99 26.62 -50.57
CA LEU A 492 1.14 26.98 -51.98
C LEU A 492 0.00 27.90 -52.40
N ILE A 493 0.31 28.95 -53.16
CA ILE A 493 -0.67 29.81 -53.81
C ILE A 493 -0.56 29.57 -55.33
N ILE A 494 -1.67 29.20 -55.97
CA ILE A 494 -1.77 29.08 -57.43
C ILE A 494 -2.52 30.29 -57.96
N GLN A 495 -1.94 30.98 -58.96
CA GLN A 495 -2.49 32.17 -59.58
C GLN A 495 -2.08 32.24 -61.06
N LYS A 496 -2.98 31.86 -61.97
CA LYS A 496 -2.74 31.80 -63.42
C LYS A 496 -2.69 33.16 -64.11
#